data_AF-A0A0R3W393-F1
#
_entry.id   AF-A0A0R3W393-F1
#
_cell.length_a   1.000
_cell.length_b   1.000
_cell.length_c   1.000
_cell.angle_alpha   90.00
_cell.angle_beta   90.00
_cell.angle_gamma   90.00
#
_symmetry.space_group_name_H-M   'P 1'
#
loop_
_entity.id
_entity.type
_entity.pdbx_description
1 polymer ?
#
loop_
_entity_poly.entity_id
_entity_poly.type
_entity_poly.pdbx_seq_one_letter_code
_entity_poly.pdbx_strand_id
1 'polypeptide(L)'
;MSWAMAAYDHAETHYNILCVVPDARILRLSAVDDRICTAFCETFPRLNVDCVTEDDIKSEEQKELWRSFCNEFDGVVEDYNRGTLLRLDSSRVPRVQFLAIEIARNRRGLNNRIHKINLGQ
;
A
#
# COMPACT_ATOMS: atom_id res chain seq x y z
N MET A 1 2.01 -8.38 21.78
CA MET A 1 1.27 -8.79 20.57
C MET A 1 2.31 -9.11 19.49
N SER A 2 2.20 -10.24 18.79
CA SER A 2 3.18 -10.61 17.75
C SER A 2 3.08 -9.66 16.55
N TRP A 3 4.20 -9.38 15.88
CA TRP A 3 4.20 -8.57 14.64
C TRP A 3 3.27 -9.15 13.58
N ALA A 4 3.15 -10.48 13.51
CA ALA A 4 2.31 -11.17 12.55
C ALA A 4 0.81 -10.92 12.81
N MET A 5 0.40 -10.87 14.08
CA MET A 5 -0.98 -10.54 14.47
C MET A 5 -1.30 -9.09 14.08
N ALA A 6 -0.42 -8.15 14.43
CA ALA A 6 -0.63 -6.74 14.09
C ALA A 6 -0.70 -6.51 12.56
N ALA A 7 0.14 -7.19 11.79
CA ALA A 7 0.13 -7.10 10.33
C ALA A 7 -1.12 -7.75 9.71
N TYR A 8 -1.60 -8.86 10.29
CA TYR A 8 -2.86 -9.50 9.91
C TYR A 8 -4.06 -8.59 10.20
N ASP A 9 -4.19 -8.09 11.43
CA ASP A 9 -5.30 -7.21 11.84
C ASP A 9 -5.38 -5.95 10.96
N HIS A 10 -4.22 -5.38 10.63
CA HIS A 10 -4.13 -4.26 9.70
C HIS A 10 -4.62 -4.63 8.29
N ALA A 11 -4.20 -5.78 7.76
CA ALA A 11 -4.60 -6.24 6.43
C ALA A 11 -6.11 -6.55 6.35
N GLU A 12 -6.65 -7.21 7.38
CA GLU A 12 -8.06 -7.53 7.52
C GLU A 12 -8.90 -6.25 7.61
N THR A 13 -8.51 -5.32 8.48
CA THR A 13 -9.19 -4.02 8.62
C THR A 13 -9.23 -3.27 7.29
N HIS A 14 -8.09 -3.16 6.61
CA HIS A 14 -8.01 -2.49 5.32
C HIS A 14 -8.89 -3.18 4.26
N TYR A 15 -8.87 -4.52 4.19
CA TYR A 15 -9.71 -5.27 3.27
C TYR A 15 -11.19 -5.05 3.53
N ASN A 16 -11.62 -5.08 4.80
CA ASN A 16 -13.00 -4.85 5.20
C ASN A 16 -13.50 -3.45 4.80
N ILE A 17 -12.64 -2.42 4.91
CA ILE A 17 -12.96 -1.07 4.43
C ILE A 17 -13.21 -1.08 2.91
N LEU A 18 -12.35 -1.75 2.14
CA LEU A 18 -12.50 -1.86 0.68
C LEU A 18 -13.75 -2.65 0.26
N CYS A 19 -14.22 -3.57 1.11
CA CYS A 19 -15.45 -4.32 0.89
C CYS A 19 -16.71 -3.46 1.04
N VAL A 20 -16.70 -2.47 1.94
CA VAL A 20 -17.91 -1.67 2.25
C VAL A 20 -17.94 -0.31 1.56
N VAL A 21 -16.78 0.22 1.15
CA VAL A 21 -16.71 1.53 0.50
C VAL A 21 -17.13 1.44 -0.98
N PRO A 22 -18.11 2.26 -1.44
CA PRO A 22 -18.52 2.24 -2.84
C PRO A 22 -17.44 2.75 -3.81
N ASP A 23 -16.66 3.75 -3.36
CA ASP A 23 -15.54 4.32 -4.13
C ASP A 23 -14.30 4.41 -3.24
N ALA A 24 -13.24 3.67 -3.57
CA ALA A 24 -11.99 3.71 -2.80
C ALA A 24 -11.23 5.03 -2.97
N ARG A 25 -11.55 5.85 -3.98
CA ARG A 25 -10.88 7.15 -4.23
C ARG A 25 -11.09 8.17 -3.10
N ILE A 26 -12.16 8.02 -2.33
CA ILE A 26 -12.45 8.91 -1.18
C ILE A 26 -11.68 8.52 0.09
N LEU A 27 -11.04 7.34 0.10
CA LEU A 27 -10.28 6.89 1.26
C LEU A 27 -8.99 7.68 1.40
N ARG A 28 -8.72 8.14 2.61
CA ARG A 28 -7.39 8.60 3.03
C ARG A 28 -6.76 7.60 3.96
N LEU A 29 -5.56 7.13 3.61
CA LEU A 29 -4.83 6.12 4.40
C LEU A 29 -3.81 6.76 5.35
N SER A 30 -3.42 8.01 5.09
CA SER A 30 -2.51 8.83 5.89
C SER A 30 -2.86 10.31 5.77
N ALA A 31 -2.38 11.12 6.72
CA ALA A 31 -2.46 12.58 6.65
C ALA A 31 -1.66 13.17 5.48
N VAL A 32 -0.66 12.43 4.98
CA VAL A 32 0.29 12.88 3.94
C VAL A 32 0.13 12.11 2.62
N ASP A 33 -1.08 11.61 2.31
CA ASP A 33 -1.35 10.81 1.10
C ASP A 33 -0.89 11.51 -0.19
N ASP A 34 -1.11 12.82 -0.30
CA ASP A 34 -0.70 13.59 -1.48
C ASP A 34 0.82 13.58 -1.65
N ARG A 35 1.56 13.79 -0.55
CA ARG A 35 3.03 13.75 -0.57
C ARG A 35 3.55 12.36 -0.91
N ILE A 36 2.97 11.31 -0.31
CA ILE A 36 3.32 9.92 -0.60
C ILE A 36 3.07 9.62 -2.09
N CYS A 37 1.92 10.01 -2.62
CA CYS A 37 1.58 9.76 -4.02
C CYS A 37 2.50 10.51 -4.98
N THR A 38 2.84 11.77 -4.71
CA THR A 38 3.76 12.55 -5.54
C THR A 38 5.15 11.91 -5.57
N ALA A 39 5.75 11.65 -4.40
CA ALA A 39 7.05 11.01 -4.32
C ALA A 39 7.04 9.64 -5.00
N PHE A 40 5.98 8.85 -4.80
CA PHE A 40 5.85 7.53 -5.41
C PHE A 40 5.81 7.60 -6.95
N CYS A 41 5.09 8.57 -7.51
CA CYS A 41 5.04 8.79 -8.95
C CYS A 41 6.40 9.23 -9.54
N GLU A 42 7.19 9.98 -8.77
CA GLU A 42 8.53 10.42 -9.17
C GLU A 42 9.56 9.27 -9.08
N THR A 43 9.54 8.49 -8.00
CA THR A 43 10.47 7.38 -7.79
C THR A 43 10.15 6.17 -8.67
N PHE A 44 8.87 5.85 -8.86
CA PHE A 44 8.42 4.64 -9.56
C PHE A 44 7.48 4.94 -10.74
N PRO A 45 7.91 5.76 -11.73
CA PRO A 45 7.03 6.22 -12.82
C PRO A 45 6.51 5.09 -13.71
N ARG A 46 7.19 3.94 -13.74
CA ARG A 46 6.87 2.77 -14.58
C ARG A 46 6.22 1.62 -13.81
N LEU A 47 6.09 1.73 -12.49
CA LEU A 47 5.54 0.63 -11.69
C LEU A 47 4.04 0.51 -11.91
N ASN A 48 3.61 -0.67 -12.35
CA ASN A 48 2.20 -0.98 -12.51
C ASN A 48 1.59 -1.44 -11.18
N VAL A 49 0.94 -0.51 -10.46
CA VAL A 49 0.29 -0.83 -9.18
C VAL A 49 -0.88 -1.80 -9.26
N ASP A 50 -1.43 -2.05 -10.45
CA ASP A 50 -2.47 -3.07 -10.63
C ASP A 50 -1.90 -4.49 -10.54
N CYS A 51 -0.71 -4.69 -11.11
CA CYS A 51 -0.02 -5.98 -11.23
C CYS A 51 1.39 -5.88 -10.64
N VAL A 52 1.51 -5.48 -9.36
CA VAL A 52 2.79 -5.49 -8.65
C VAL A 52 3.26 -6.93 -8.50
N THR A 53 4.51 -7.21 -8.83
CA THR A 53 5.14 -8.53 -8.72
C THR A 53 6.11 -8.60 -7.54
N GLU A 54 6.60 -9.79 -7.20
CA GLU A 54 7.64 -9.91 -6.17
C GLU A 54 8.93 -9.19 -6.58
N ASP A 55 9.31 -9.22 -7.85
CA ASP A 55 10.54 -8.60 -8.35
C ASP A 55 10.48 -7.06 -8.26
N ASP A 56 9.30 -6.47 -8.43
CA ASP A 56 9.05 -5.03 -8.23
C ASP A 56 9.32 -4.57 -6.79
N ILE A 57 9.44 -5.51 -5.86
CA ILE A 57 9.67 -5.25 -4.43
C ILE A 57 11.02 -5.79 -3.96
N LYS A 58 11.37 -7.01 -4.38
CA LYS A 58 12.45 -7.81 -3.80
C LYS A 58 13.69 -7.90 -4.68
N SER A 59 13.68 -7.43 -5.92
CA SER A 59 14.91 -7.37 -6.71
C SER A 59 15.92 -6.42 -6.07
N GLU A 60 17.21 -6.65 -6.29
CA GLU A 60 18.26 -5.86 -5.63
C GLU A 60 18.17 -4.36 -5.97
N GLU A 61 17.88 -4.02 -7.22
CA GLU A 61 17.65 -2.63 -7.66
C GLU A 61 16.43 -2.01 -6.95
N GLN A 62 15.30 -2.73 -6.91
CA GLN A 62 14.08 -2.20 -6.29
C GLN A 62 14.23 -2.07 -4.78
N LYS A 63 14.97 -2.96 -4.11
CA LYS A 63 15.23 -2.84 -2.66
C LYS A 63 15.92 -1.53 -2.30
N GLU A 64 16.88 -1.07 -3.09
CA GLU A 64 17.58 0.19 -2.83
C GLU A 64 16.67 1.41 -3.05
N LEU A 65 15.86 1.39 -4.11
CA LEU A 65 14.86 2.43 -4.39
C LEU A 65 13.81 2.49 -3.28
N TRP A 66 13.23 1.34 -2.89
CA TRP A 66 12.24 1.26 -1.82
C TRP A 66 12.80 1.68 -0.47
N ARG A 67 14.06 1.34 -0.16
CA ARG A 67 14.72 1.81 1.08
C ARG A 67 14.86 3.33 1.10
N SER A 68 15.35 3.91 0.01
CA SER A 68 15.52 5.37 -0.11
C SER A 68 14.17 6.08 0.01
N PHE A 69 13.18 5.61 -0.74
CA PHE A 69 11.80 6.10 -0.69
C PHE A 69 11.20 6.02 0.72
N CYS A 70 11.33 4.88 1.41
CA CYS A 70 10.78 4.74 2.77
C CYS A 70 11.43 5.72 3.75
N ASN A 71 12.75 5.94 3.65
CA ASN A 71 13.49 6.82 4.55
C ASN A 71 13.12 8.30 4.39
N GLU A 72 12.60 8.73 3.24
CA GLU A 72 12.07 10.11 3.06
C GLU A 72 10.88 10.43 3.97
N PHE A 73 10.23 9.39 4.51
CA PHE A 73 9.07 9.49 5.38
C PHE A 73 9.39 9.19 6.85
N ASP A 74 10.67 9.01 7.20
CA ASP A 74 11.08 8.93 8.60
C ASP A 74 10.77 10.24 9.33
N GLY A 75 10.13 10.14 10.50
CA GLY A 75 9.57 11.28 11.23
C GLY A 75 8.36 11.98 10.60
N VAL A 76 7.92 11.56 9.41
CA VAL A 76 6.75 12.15 8.70
C VAL A 76 5.53 11.23 8.81
N VAL A 77 5.75 9.93 8.61
CA VAL A 77 4.72 8.90 8.78
C VAL A 77 5.01 8.17 10.08
N GLU A 78 4.04 8.12 10.98
CA GLU A 78 4.16 7.33 12.20
C GLU A 78 4.38 5.85 11.85
N ASP A 79 5.33 5.20 12.53
CA ASP A 79 5.66 3.80 12.29
C ASP A 79 5.97 3.50 10.81
N TYR A 80 6.66 4.42 10.12
CA TYR A 80 6.90 4.38 8.67
C TYR A 80 7.45 3.03 8.16
N ASN A 81 8.31 2.39 8.97
CA ASN A 81 8.99 1.13 8.67
C ASN A 81 8.32 -0.11 9.31
N ARG A 82 7.19 0.04 10.00
CA ARG A 82 6.48 -1.09 10.60
C ARG A 82 6.02 -2.08 9.54
N GLY A 83 6.23 -3.36 9.80
CA GLY A 83 5.84 -4.43 8.87
C GLY A 83 4.32 -4.50 8.69
N THR A 84 3.88 -4.45 7.44
CA THR A 84 2.49 -4.59 7.00
C THR A 84 2.39 -5.64 5.91
N LEU A 85 1.21 -6.19 5.65
CA LEU A 85 0.98 -7.11 4.55
C LEU A 85 0.41 -6.38 3.35
N LEU A 86 1.01 -6.59 2.19
CA LEU A 86 0.44 -6.18 0.91
C LEU A 86 -0.41 -7.32 0.33
N ARG A 87 -1.47 -6.98 -0.42
CA ARG A 87 -2.27 -7.95 -1.20
C ARG A 87 -1.49 -8.44 -2.43
N LEU A 88 -0.37 -9.11 -2.17
CA LEU A 88 0.53 -9.74 -3.11
C LEU A 88 1.16 -10.93 -2.39
N ASP A 89 0.57 -12.12 -2.55
CA ASP A 89 1.07 -13.38 -1.99
C ASP A 89 1.63 -13.26 -0.55
N SER A 90 0.92 -12.53 0.32
CA SER A 90 1.28 -12.28 1.72
C SER A 90 2.68 -11.69 1.95
N SER A 91 3.18 -10.88 1.02
CA SER A 91 4.47 -10.19 1.16
C SER A 91 4.46 -9.14 2.28
N ARG A 92 5.41 -9.25 3.21
CA ARG A 92 5.64 -8.26 4.27
C ARG A 92 6.43 -7.07 3.72
N VAL A 93 5.84 -5.89 3.79
CA VAL A 93 6.43 -4.62 3.33
C VAL A 93 6.38 -3.55 4.44
N PRO A 94 7.28 -2.56 4.44
CA PRO A 94 7.16 -1.38 5.29
C PRO A 94 5.81 -0.68 5.11
N ARG A 95 5.30 -0.05 6.18
CA ARG A 95 4.03 0.68 6.16
C ARG A 95 3.97 1.73 5.04
N VAL A 96 5.05 2.48 4.82
CA VAL A 96 5.11 3.48 3.75
C VAL A 96 5.01 2.87 2.37
N GLN A 97 5.63 1.71 2.14
CA GLN A 97 5.51 1.00 0.87
C GLN A 97 4.07 0.50 0.64
N PHE A 98 3.42 -0.03 1.68
CA PHE A 98 1.99 -0.36 1.63
C PHE A 98 1.14 0.88 1.28
N LEU A 99 1.36 2.00 1.99
CA LEU A 99 0.62 3.24 1.75
C LEU A 99 0.79 3.71 0.31
N ALA A 100 2.02 3.77 -0.20
CA ALA A 100 2.28 4.24 -1.57
C ALA A 100 1.51 3.44 -2.62
N ILE A 101 1.56 2.11 -2.53
CA ILE A 101 0.87 1.22 -3.47
C ILE A 101 -0.65 1.32 -3.32
N GLU A 102 -1.17 1.31 -2.10
CA GLU A 102 -2.61 1.33 -1.85
C GLU A 102 -3.27 2.68 -2.12
N ILE A 103 -2.59 3.79 -1.82
CA ILE A 103 -3.03 5.14 -2.19
C ILE A 103 -3.08 5.24 -3.72
N ALA A 104 -2.07 4.75 -4.43
CA ALA A 104 -2.07 4.75 -5.89
C ALA A 104 -3.20 3.89 -6.47
N ARG A 105 -3.46 2.71 -5.90
CA ARG A 105 -4.60 1.85 -6.27
C ARG A 105 -5.95 2.54 -6.03
N ASN A 106 -6.11 3.20 -4.88
CA ASN A 106 -7.30 3.97 -4.54
C ASN A 106 -7.54 5.11 -5.53
N ARG A 107 -6.53 5.96 -5.77
CA ARG A 107 -6.63 7.10 -6.71
C ARG A 107 -6.96 6.67 -8.14
N ARG A 108 -6.42 5.53 -8.59
CA ARG A 108 -6.73 4.96 -9.91
C ARG A 108 -8.09 4.22 -9.94
N GLY A 109 -8.77 4.07 -8.80
CA GLY A 109 -10.03 3.33 -8.67
C GLY A 109 -9.90 1.82 -8.85
N LEU A 110 -8.68 1.28 -8.80
CA LEU A 110 -8.41 -0.15 -8.98
C LEU A 110 -9.01 -0.97 -7.83
N ASN A 111 -9.00 -0.41 -6.63
CA ASN A 111 -9.56 -1.06 -5.44
C ASN A 111 -11.10 -1.13 -5.44
N ASN A 112 -11.80 -0.36 -6.29
CA ASN A 112 -13.26 -0.41 -6.39
C ASN A 112 -13.79 -1.77 -6.87
N ARG A 113 -12.93 -2.60 -7.50
CA ARG A 113 -13.27 -3.97 -7.88
C ARG A 113 -13.56 -4.87 -6.69
N ILE A 114 -12.95 -4.61 -5.52
CA ILE A 114 -13.13 -5.43 -4.32
C ILE A 114 -14.56 -5.31 -3.80
N HIS A 115 -15.08 -4.09 -3.70
CA HIS A 115 -16.49 -3.84 -3.36
C HIS A 115 -17.46 -4.55 -4.33
N LYS A 116 -17.19 -4.47 -5.65
CA LYS A 116 -18.02 -5.12 -6.67
C LYS A 116 -18.05 -6.63 -6.57
N ILE A 117 -16.91 -7.26 -6.27
CA ILE A 117 -16.82 -8.71 -6.08
C ILE A 117 -17.67 -9.13 -4.87
N ASN A 118 -17.60 -8.38 -3.78
CA ASN A 118 -18.36 -8.67 -2.56
C ASN A 118 -19.88 -8.57 -2.78
N LEU A 119 -20.35 -7.55 -3.52
CA LEU A 119 -21.78 -7.44 -3.87
C LEU A 119 -22.32 -8.55 -4.78
N GLY A 120 -21.44 -9.31 -5.44
CA GLY A 120 -21.80 -10.43 -6.31
C GLY A 120 -21.70 -11.80 -5.63
N GLN A 121 -21.39 -11.87 -4.33
CA GLN A 121 -21.39 -13.08 -3.52
C GLN A 121 -22.67 -13.26 -2.71
#